data_AF-A0A2S9G369-F1
#
_entry.id   AF-A0A2S9G369-F1
#
_cell.length_a   1.000
_cell.length_b   1.000
_cell.length_c   1.000
_cell.angle_alpha   90.00
_cell.angle_beta   90.00
_cell.angle_gamma   90.00
#
_symmetry.space_group_name_H-M   'P 1'
#
loop_
_entity.id
_entity.type
_entity.pdbx_description
1 polymer ?
#
loop_
_entity_poly.entity_id
_entity_poly.type
_entity_poly.pdbx_seq_one_letter_code
_entity_poly.pdbx_strand_id
1 'polypeptide(L)'
;LPTREDQALIYRLSGDRNPLHSDPWFARLAGFDKPILHGLCTYGVAGRALVAELGGGDASKIGAIAARFTSPVFPGDTLTTAIWR
;
A
#
# COMPACT_ATOMS: atom_id res chain seq x y z
N LEU A 1 4.16 4.54 9.99
CA LEU A 1 5.18 3.93 9.12
C LEU A 1 5.39 4.82 7.90
N PRO A 2 6.56 5.48 7.76
CA PRO A 2 6.88 6.22 6.55
C PRO A 2 7.02 5.25 5.36
N THR A 3 6.41 5.60 4.22
CA THR A 3 6.70 4.96 2.95
C THR A 3 7.88 5.65 2.28
N ARG A 4 8.57 4.94 1.39
CA ARG A 4 9.67 5.53 0.62
C ARG A 4 9.13 6.28 -0.61
N GLU A 5 9.86 7.29 -1.09
CA GLU A 5 9.53 7.98 -2.35
C GLU A 5 9.54 7.01 -3.55
N ASP A 6 10.37 5.98 -3.51
CA ASP A 6 10.49 4.94 -4.54
C ASP A 6 9.57 3.72 -4.29
N GLN A 7 8.70 3.76 -3.28
CA GLN A 7 7.95 2.58 -2.81
C GLN A 7 7.10 1.95 -3.93
N ALA A 8 6.46 2.76 -4.77
CA ALA A 8 5.67 2.26 -5.90
C ALA A 8 6.54 1.61 -6.99
N LEU A 9 7.77 2.11 -7.21
CA LEU A 9 8.73 1.54 -8.16
C LEU A 9 9.28 0.19 -7.71
N ILE A 10 9.40 0.00 -6.39
CA ILE A 10 9.78 -1.29 -5.80
C ILE A 10 8.58 -2.24 -5.84
N TYR A 11 7.41 -1.82 -5.38
CA TYR A 11 6.23 -2.70 -5.26
C TYR A 11 5.74 -3.24 -6.61
N ARG A 12 5.83 -2.45 -7.69
CA ARG A 12 5.48 -2.93 -9.04
C ARG A 12 6.30 -4.15 -9.51
N LEU A 13 7.46 -4.42 -8.89
CA LEU A 13 8.23 -5.64 -9.16
C LEU A 13 7.50 -6.90 -8.70
N SER A 14 6.51 -6.80 -7.81
CA SER A 14 5.63 -7.89 -7.39
C SER A 14 4.60 -8.31 -8.43
N GLY A 15 4.48 -7.60 -9.56
CA GLY A 15 3.70 -8.03 -10.72
C GLY A 15 2.77 -6.97 -11.30
N ASP A 16 2.30 -6.01 -10.49
CA ASP A 16 1.46 -4.92 -10.99
C ASP A 16 2.30 -3.82 -11.64
N ARG A 17 2.41 -3.89 -12.97
CA ARG A 17 3.18 -2.98 -13.81
C ARG A 17 2.39 -1.78 -14.33
N ASN A 18 1.18 -1.53 -13.84
CA ASN A 18 0.34 -0.41 -14.30
C ASN A 18 1.10 0.93 -14.25
N PRO A 19 1.21 1.69 -15.36
CA PRO A 19 1.95 2.95 -15.43
C PRO A 19 1.42 4.03 -14.49
N LEU A 20 0.17 3.93 -14.01
CA LEU A 20 -0.40 4.80 -12.97
C LEU A 20 0.50 4.95 -11.74
N HIS A 21 1.29 3.91 -11.43
CA HIS A 21 2.14 3.85 -10.25
C HIS A 21 3.61 4.23 -10.52
N SER A 22 3.99 4.58 -11.75
CA SER A 22 5.40 4.87 -12.09
C SER A 22 5.63 5.99 -13.09
N ASP A 23 4.66 6.32 -13.93
CA ASP A 23 4.79 7.33 -14.98
C ASP A 23 4.01 8.60 -14.62
N PRO A 24 4.68 9.74 -14.38
CA PRO A 24 4.01 11.01 -14.08
C PRO A 24 3.08 11.50 -15.18
N TRP A 25 3.37 11.22 -16.46
CA TRP A 25 2.49 11.62 -17.55
C TRP A 25 1.19 10.82 -17.52
N PHE A 26 1.28 9.49 -17.35
CA PHE A 26 0.12 8.63 -17.26
C PHE A 26 -0.72 8.92 -16.00
N ALA A 27 -0.07 9.18 -14.86
CA ALA A 27 -0.77 9.55 -13.62
C ALA A 27 -1.60 10.83 -13.79
N ARG A 28 -1.04 11.86 -14.46
CA ARG A 28 -1.78 13.08 -14.80
C ARG A 28 -2.95 12.83 -15.74
N LEU A 29 -2.78 11.99 -16.76
CA LEU A 29 -3.86 11.59 -17.65
C LEU A 29 -5.00 10.90 -16.88
N ALA A 30 -4.67 10.14 -15.84
CA ALA A 30 -5.62 9.48 -14.95
C ALA A 30 -6.19 10.38 -13.84
N GLY A 31 -5.84 11.68 -13.82
CA GLY A 31 -6.38 12.66 -12.88
C GLY A 31 -5.62 12.80 -11.56
N PHE A 32 -4.37 12.33 -11.48
CA PHE A 32 -3.51 12.48 -10.31
C PHE A 32 -2.30 13.37 -10.60
N ASP A 33 -1.91 14.23 -9.65
CA ASP A 33 -0.78 15.16 -9.83
C ASP A 33 0.56 14.43 -10.02
N LYS A 34 0.69 13.25 -9.40
CA LYS A 34 1.88 12.38 -9.46
C LYS A 34 1.46 10.91 -9.30
N PRO A 35 2.35 9.94 -9.62
CA PRO A 35 2.03 8.52 -9.44
C PRO A 35 1.62 8.18 -8.00
N ILE A 36 0.55 7.41 -7.87
CA ILE A 36 0.03 6.96 -6.57
C ILE A 36 0.64 5.60 -6.21
N LEU A 37 0.71 5.30 -4.92
CA LEU A 37 1.09 3.99 -4.42
C LEU A 37 -0.03 2.97 -4.69
N HIS A 38 0.35 1.73 -5.01
CA HIS A 38 -0.61 0.64 -5.20
C HIS A 38 -1.46 0.42 -3.94
N GLY A 39 -2.78 0.29 -4.10
CA GLY A 39 -3.66 -0.05 -2.98
C GLY A 39 -3.25 -1.36 -2.29
N LEU A 40 -2.81 -2.37 -3.06
CA LEU A 40 -2.31 -3.61 -2.47
C LEU A 40 -0.99 -3.45 -1.69
N CYS A 41 -0.21 -2.40 -1.94
CA CYS A 41 0.97 -2.08 -1.13
C CYS A 41 0.55 -1.57 0.25
N THR A 42 -0.41 -0.63 0.30
CA THR A 42 -0.92 -0.09 1.58
C THR A 42 -1.70 -1.16 2.36
N TYR A 43 -2.44 -2.02 1.66
CA TYR A 43 -3.04 -3.22 2.22
C TYR A 43 -2.00 -4.14 2.87
N GLY A 44 -0.87 -4.40 2.20
CA GLY A 44 0.22 -5.20 2.74
C GLY A 44 0.84 -4.59 4.01
N VAL A 45 0.93 -3.26 4.08
CA VAL A 45 1.37 -2.54 5.30
C VAL A 45 0.40 -2.78 6.46
N ALA A 46 -0.91 -2.66 6.22
CA ALA A 46 -1.92 -2.96 7.23
C ALA A 46 -1.88 -4.43 7.66
N GLY A 47 -1.79 -5.36 6.70
CA GLY A 47 -1.67 -6.79 6.97
C GLY A 47 -0.45 -7.13 7.82
N ARG A 48 0.71 -6.52 7.56
CA ARG A 48 1.91 -6.70 8.39
C ARG A 48 1.69 -6.24 9.83
N ALA A 49 1.00 -5.11 10.04
CA ALA A 49 0.66 -4.65 11.38
C ALA A 49 -0.30 -5.62 12.09
N LEU A 50 -1.31 -6.15 11.39
CA LEU A 50 -2.23 -7.15 11.96
C LEU A 50 -1.50 -8.45 12.34
N VAL A 51 -0.59 -8.95 11.50
CA VAL A 51 0.22 -10.13 11.81
C VAL A 51 1.09 -9.89 13.05
N ALA A 52 1.71 -8.72 13.16
CA ALA A 52 2.53 -8.37 14.31
C ALA A 52 1.69 -8.28 15.61
N GLU A 53 0.62 -7.49 15.60
CA GLU A 53 -0.14 -7.16 16.82
C GLU A 53 -1.16 -8.23 17.22
N LEU A 54 -1.79 -8.92 16.26
CA LEU A 54 -2.84 -9.92 16.53
C LEU A 54 -2.35 -11.37 16.33
N GLY A 55 -1.40 -11.57 15.41
CA GLY A 55 -0.80 -12.88 15.15
C GLY A 55 0.44 -13.20 15.99
N GLY A 56 0.99 -12.21 16.71
CA GLY A 56 2.26 -12.37 17.41
C GLY A 56 3.42 -12.69 16.46
N GLY A 57 3.37 -12.16 15.24
CA GLY A 57 4.33 -12.42 14.16
C GLY A 57 4.03 -13.65 13.30
N ASP A 58 3.06 -14.49 13.67
CA ASP A 58 2.68 -15.67 12.91
C ASP A 58 1.53 -15.34 11.94
N ALA A 59 1.86 -15.28 10.63
CA ALA A 59 0.90 -14.98 9.58
C ALA A 59 -0.19 -16.05 9.43
N SER A 60 0.05 -17.31 9.83
CA SER A 60 -0.94 -18.38 9.73
C SER A 60 -2.15 -18.17 10.65
N LYS A 61 -2.02 -17.31 11.67
CA LYS A 61 -3.10 -16.93 12.58
C LYS A 61 -4.06 -15.90 11.99
N ILE A 62 -3.72 -15.32 10.84
CA ILE A 62 -4.60 -14.39 10.13
C ILE A 62 -5.38 -15.17 9.06
N GLY A 63 -6.65 -15.47 9.34
CA GLY A 63 -7.49 -16.27 8.42
C GLY A 63 -7.92 -15.52 7.16
N ALA A 64 -8.32 -14.26 7.29
CA ALA A 64 -8.71 -13.40 6.18
C ALA A 64 -8.50 -11.93 6.53
N ILE A 65 -8.19 -11.13 5.51
CA ILE A 65 -8.20 -9.66 5.57
C ILE A 65 -9.06 -9.19 4.41
N ALA A 66 -9.97 -8.25 4.67
CA ALA A 66 -10.76 -7.58 3.65
C ALA A 66 -10.59 -6.08 3.81
N ALA A 67 -10.59 -5.35 2.69
CA ALA A 67 -10.38 -3.91 2.70
C ALA A 67 -11.15 -3.22 1.58
N ARG A 68 -11.39 -1.92 1.77
CA ARG A 68 -11.85 -1.00 0.74
C ARG A 68 -10.83 0.12 0.60
N PHE A 69 -10.35 0.35 -0.61
CA PHE A 69 -9.49 1.50 -0.90
C PHE A 69 -10.37 2.74 -1.07
N THR A 70 -10.20 3.72 -0.19
CA THR A 70 -11.07 4.91 -0.11
C THR A 70 -10.42 6.18 -0.63
N SER A 71 -9.10 6.23 -0.65
CA SER A 71 -8.32 7.39 -1.09
C SER A 71 -6.96 6.92 -1.62
N PRO A 72 -6.35 7.68 -2.56
CA PRO A 72 -4.99 7.42 -2.99
C PRO A 72 -4.00 7.68 -1.86
N VAL A 73 -2.90 6.94 -1.86
CA VAL A 73 -1.72 7.21 -1.06
C VAL A 73 -0.61 7.59 -2.02
N PHE A 74 0.21 8.56 -1.66
CA PHE A 74 1.39 8.90 -2.43
C PHE A 74 2.64 8.26 -1.81
N PRO A 75 3.59 7.78 -2.63
CA PRO A 75 4.92 7.43 -2.11
C PRO A 75 5.52 8.62 -1.34
N GLY A 76 6.14 8.33 -0.19
CA GLY A 76 6.62 9.33 0.77
C GLY A 76 5.66 9.59 1.94
N ASP A 77 4.37 9.27 1.81
CA ASP A 77 3.40 9.45 2.88
C ASP A 77 3.69 8.55 4.08
N THR A 78 3.26 8.99 5.27
CA THR A 78 3.30 8.18 6.49
C THR A 78 1.95 7.50 6.73
N LEU A 79 1.97 6.17 6.80
CA LEU A 79 0.79 5.34 7.07
C LEU A 79 0.64 5.06 8.57
N THR A 80 -0.56 5.26 9.10
CA THR A 80 -0.93 4.86 10.46
C THR A 80 -1.96 3.74 10.39
N THR A 81 -1.66 2.61 11.04
CA THR A 81 -2.61 1.50 11.20
C THR A 81 -3.12 1.50 12.64
N ALA A 82 -4.38 1.87 12.84
CA ALA A 82 -5.04 1.75 14.12
C ALA A 82 -5.80 0.40 14.17
N ILE A 83 -5.70 -0.29 15.30
CA ILE A 83 -6.26 -1.64 15.50
C ILE A 83 -7.13 -1.60 16.75
N TRP A 84 -8.34 -2.16 16.64
CA TRP A 84 -9.30 -2.28 17.74
C TRP A 84 -9.62 -3.75 17.96
N ARG A 85 -9.85 -4.12 19.23
CA ARG A 85 -10.22 -5.46 19.65
C ARG A 85 -11.35 -5.38 20.67
#